data_AF-A0A1G8ZZB4-F1
#
_entry.id   AF-A0A1G8ZZB4-F1
#
_cell.length_a   1.000
_cell.length_b   1.000
_cell.length_c   1.000
_cell.angle_alpha   90.00
_cell.angle_beta   90.00
_cell.angle_gamma   90.00
#
_symmetry.space_group_name_H-M   'P 1'
#
loop_
_entity.id
_entity.type
_entity.pdbx_description
1 polymer ?
#
loop_
_entity_poly.entity_id
_entity_poly.type
_entity_poly.pdbx_seq_one_letter_code
_entity_poly.pdbx_strand_id
1 'polypeptide(L)'
;MLTGTGLLLLFGYIGGKLVSSTKLPPLIGMLLVGMALGPYVLNWLDSDLLTVSQDIRTFALIVILLRAGLGIKKDQIKQVGTIALKISSIPCFLEGLTITALAVLSIIITAPLGAAAIYATAPKLLTKGKNKKIKIQKRFDKVF
;
A
#
# COMPACT_ATOMS: atom_id res chain seq x y z
N MET A 1 -13.71 7.44 -17.38
CA MET A 1 -12.83 8.34 -16.57
C MET A 1 -13.61 9.27 -15.64
N LEU A 2 -14.48 10.16 -16.15
CA LEU A 2 -15.20 11.16 -15.31
C LEU A 2 -16.18 10.52 -14.31
N THR A 3 -16.87 9.45 -14.71
CA THR A 3 -17.78 8.71 -13.82
C THR A 3 -17.03 8.01 -12.68
N GLY A 4 -15.88 7.38 -12.96
CA GLY A 4 -15.04 6.72 -11.97
C GLY A 4 -14.43 7.68 -10.95
N THR A 5 -13.92 8.84 -11.39
CA THR A 5 -13.39 9.88 -10.48
C THR A 5 -14.48 10.56 -9.67
N GLY A 6 -15.64 10.83 -10.29
CA GLY A 6 -16.80 11.38 -9.60
C GLY A 6 -17.30 10.45 -8.50
N LEU A 7 -17.39 9.14 -8.79
CA LEU A 7 -17.79 8.14 -7.80
C LEU A 7 -16.78 8.06 -6.64
N LEU A 8 -15.48 8.07 -6.95
CA LEU A 8 -14.41 8.01 -5.95
C LEU A 8 -14.40 9.25 -5.04
N LEU A 9 -14.62 10.45 -5.59
CA LEU A 9 -14.75 11.68 -4.80
C LEU A 9 -15.99 11.65 -3.89
N LEU A 10 -17.14 11.25 -4.43
CA LEU A 10 -18.40 11.25 -3.70
C LEU A 10 -18.40 10.23 -2.57
N PHE A 11 -18.09 8.96 -2.88
CA PHE A 11 -17.99 7.91 -1.86
C PHE A 11 -16.84 8.16 -0.90
N GLY A 12 -15.71 8.70 -1.37
CA GLY A 12 -14.57 9.04 -0.50
C GLY A 12 -14.95 10.09 0.55
N TYR A 13 -15.65 11.15 0.14
CA TYR A 13 -16.15 12.16 1.05
C TYR A 13 -17.21 11.61 2.02
N ILE A 14 -18.18 10.84 1.52
CA ILE A 14 -19.22 10.19 2.34
C ILE A 14 -18.59 9.24 3.36
N GLY A 15 -17.66 8.39 2.94
CA GLY A 15 -16.97 7.43 3.79
C GLY A 15 -16.10 8.12 4.85
N GLY A 16 -15.38 9.18 4.48
CA GLY A 16 -14.64 10.01 5.43
C GLY A 16 -15.56 10.65 6.48
N LYS A 17 -16.72 11.18 6.05
CA LYS A 17 -17.72 11.76 6.95
C LYS A 17 -18.36 10.71 7.86
N LEU A 18 -18.68 9.53 7.33
CA LEU A 18 -19.26 8.42 8.08
C LEU A 18 -18.31 7.96 9.20
N VAL A 19 -17.03 7.78 8.89
CA VAL A 19 -16.00 7.39 9.88
C VAL A 19 -15.70 8.51 10.88
N SER A 20 -15.81 9.78 10.45
CA SER A 20 -15.69 10.91 11.38
C SER A 20 -16.82 10.95 12.41
N SER A 21 -17.98 10.36 12.12
CA SER A 21 -19.09 10.23 13.07
C SER A 21 -18.77 9.26 14.22
N THR A 22 -17.79 8.36 14.04
CA THR A 22 -17.42 7.33 15.01
C THR A 22 -16.13 7.65 15.78
N LYS A 23 -15.74 8.94 15.89
CA LYS A 23 -14.50 9.44 16.54
C LYS A 23 -13.18 9.01 15.88
N LEU A 24 -13.22 8.35 14.73
CA LEU A 24 -12.03 7.90 14.02
C LEU A 24 -11.55 8.98 13.04
N PRO A 25 -10.24 9.06 12.76
CA PRO A 25 -9.72 9.96 11.74
C PRO A 25 -10.40 9.71 10.38
N PRO A 26 -10.87 10.77 9.69
CA PRO A 26 -11.58 10.63 8.40
C PRO A 26 -10.72 9.96 7.31
N LEU A 27 -9.39 10.01 7.45
CA LEU A 27 -8.43 9.29 6.61
C LEU A 27 -8.73 7.80 6.47
N ILE A 28 -9.17 7.15 7.55
CA ILE A 28 -9.48 5.71 7.54
C ILE A 28 -10.67 5.44 6.62
N GLY A 29 -11.72 6.27 6.70
CA GLY A 29 -12.89 6.15 5.85
C GLY A 29 -12.58 6.36 4.37
N MET A 30 -11.73 7.36 4.07
CA MET A 30 -11.27 7.61 2.69
C MET A 30 -10.43 6.44 2.15
N LEU A 31 -9.57 5.84 2.98
CA LEU A 31 -8.75 4.67 2.60
C LEU A 31 -9.61 3.43 2.33
N LEU A 32 -10.56 3.13 3.21
CA LEU A 32 -11.43 1.95 3.08
C LEU A 32 -12.28 2.01 1.82
N VAL A 33 -12.82 3.17 1.50
CA VAL A 33 -13.55 3.38 0.24
C VAL A 33 -12.63 3.16 -0.96
N GLY A 34 -11.40 3.67 -0.93
CA GLY A 34 -10.42 3.44 -2.00
C GLY A 34 -10.06 1.97 -2.17
N MET A 35 -9.95 1.22 -1.07
CA MET A 35 -9.70 -0.22 -1.11
C MET A 35 -10.90 -1.01 -1.65
N ALA A 36 -12.12 -0.62 -1.26
CA ALA A 36 -13.36 -1.27 -1.70
C ALA A 36 -13.71 -0.98 -3.16
N LEU A 37 -13.45 0.24 -3.65
CA LEU A 37 -13.67 0.62 -5.06
C LEU A 37 -12.47 0.31 -5.96
N GLY A 38 -11.35 -0.12 -5.37
CA GLY A 38 -10.13 -0.47 -6.09
C GLY A 38 -10.30 -1.70 -7.01
N PRO A 39 -9.30 -1.95 -7.87
CA PRO A 39 -9.31 -3.04 -8.84
C PRO A 39 -9.43 -4.44 -8.19
N TYR A 40 -9.12 -4.56 -6.90
CA TYR A 40 -9.14 -5.81 -6.15
C TYR A 40 -10.52 -6.24 -5.65
N VAL A 41 -11.49 -5.32 -5.57
CA VAL A 41 -12.82 -5.61 -4.99
C VAL A 41 -13.92 -5.35 -6.00
N LEU A 42 -14.17 -4.09 -6.39
CA LEU A 42 -15.26 -3.73 -7.30
C LEU A 42 -14.82 -3.49 -8.75
N ASN A 43 -13.53 -3.26 -9.00
CA ASN A 43 -12.98 -2.95 -10.34
C ASN A 43 -13.77 -1.85 -11.10
N TRP A 44 -14.33 -0.89 -10.35
CA TRP A 44 -15.06 0.26 -10.91
C TRP A 44 -14.14 1.44 -11.23
N LEU A 45 -12.83 1.26 -11.01
CA LEU A 45 -11.81 2.28 -11.20
C LEU A 45 -11.09 2.06 -12.53
N ASP A 46 -11.17 3.05 -13.42
CA ASP A 46 -10.48 3.04 -14.72
C ASP A 46 -8.97 2.90 -14.54
N SER A 47 -8.33 2.12 -15.42
CA SER A 47 -6.88 1.93 -15.48
C SER A 47 -6.11 3.25 -15.60
N ASP A 48 -6.70 4.22 -16.31
CA ASP A 48 -6.13 5.55 -16.48
C ASP A 48 -6.08 6.38 -15.19
N LEU A 49 -6.82 6.00 -14.15
CA LEU A 49 -6.70 6.64 -12.84
C LEU A 49 -5.47 6.17 -12.08
N LEU A 50 -4.97 4.97 -12.36
CA LEU A 50 -3.73 4.48 -11.74
C LEU A 50 -2.51 5.21 -12.28
N THR A 51 -2.52 5.57 -13.58
CA THR A 51 -1.45 6.34 -14.21
C THR A 51 -1.49 7.81 -13.76
N VAL A 52 -2.67 8.45 -13.79
CA VAL A 52 -2.83 9.85 -13.35
C VAL A 52 -2.73 10.01 -11.82
N SER A 53 -2.92 8.93 -11.04
CA SER A 53 -2.84 8.98 -9.57
C SER A 53 -1.46 9.44 -9.07
N GLN A 54 -0.37 9.18 -9.79
CA GLN A 54 0.96 9.61 -9.39
C GLN A 54 1.07 11.14 -9.41
N ASP A 55 0.56 11.77 -10.46
CA ASP A 55 0.55 13.23 -10.61
C ASP A 55 -0.38 13.88 -9.60
N ILE A 56 -1.58 13.32 -9.42
CA ILE A 56 -2.56 13.80 -8.45
C ILE A 56 -2.01 13.72 -7.01
N ARG A 57 -1.31 12.64 -6.65
CA ARG A 57 -0.68 12.51 -5.33
C ARG A 57 0.38 13.58 -5.12
N THR A 58 1.20 13.85 -6.13
CA THR A 58 2.26 14.86 -6.07
C THR A 58 1.64 16.26 -5.93
N PHE A 59 0.63 16.58 -6.74
CA PHE A 59 -0.09 17.84 -6.63
C PHE A 59 -0.77 18.01 -5.27
N ALA A 60 -1.41 16.95 -4.75
CA ALA A 60 -2.02 16.97 -3.43
C ALA A 60 -0.98 17.21 -2.32
N LEU A 61 0.17 16.55 -2.37
CA LEU A 61 1.26 16.77 -1.41
C LEU A 61 1.77 18.21 -1.46
N ILE A 62 1.93 18.80 -2.65
CA ILE A 62 2.31 20.21 -2.81
C ILE A 62 1.27 21.12 -2.13
N VAL A 63 -0.02 20.93 -2.42
CA VAL A 63 -1.10 21.76 -1.82
C VAL A 63 -1.17 21.58 -0.30
N ILE A 64 -1.02 20.35 0.22
CA ILE A 64 -1.02 20.08 1.67
C ILE A 64 0.19 20.73 2.34
N LEU A 65 1.38 20.65 1.75
CA LEU A 65 2.59 21.27 2.28
C LEU A 65 2.51 22.80 2.23
N LEU A 66 2.00 23.37 1.14
CA LEU A 66 1.75 24.80 1.04
C LEU A 66 0.77 25.26 2.11
N ARG A 67 -0.38 24.58 2.27
CA ARG A 67 -1.36 24.90 3.32
C ARG A 67 -0.75 24.79 4.71
N ALA A 68 0.01 23.73 4.99
CA ALA A 68 0.65 23.51 6.28
C ALA A 68 1.67 24.61 6.56
N GLY A 69 2.52 24.96 5.60
CA GLY A 69 3.56 25.99 5.73
C GLY A 69 3.02 27.41 5.85
N LEU A 70 2.00 27.77 5.05
CA LEU A 70 1.37 29.09 5.09
C LEU A 70 0.52 29.32 6.36
N GLY A 71 0.09 28.25 7.03
CA GLY A 71 -0.65 28.32 8.29
C GLY A 71 0.21 28.61 9.52
N ILE A 72 1.54 28.63 9.39
CA ILE A 72 2.45 28.76 10.54
C ILE A 72 2.75 30.24 10.84
N LYS A 73 2.57 30.64 12.11
CA LYS A 73 2.95 31.97 12.60
C LYS A 73 4.41 31.99 13.05
N LYS A 74 5.14 33.08 12.77
CA LYS A 74 6.55 33.26 13.17
C LYS A 74 6.76 33.10 14.67
N ASP A 75 5.83 33.60 15.49
CA ASP A 75 5.89 33.51 16.94
C ASP A 75 5.83 32.06 17.46
N GLN A 76 5.02 31.21 16.81
CA GLN A 76 4.95 29.79 17.15
C GLN A 76 6.24 29.06 16.80
N ILE A 77 6.86 29.35 15.65
CA ILE A 77 8.16 28.77 15.28
C ILE A 77 9.22 29.15 16.31
N LYS A 78 9.25 30.39 16.80
CA LYS A 78 10.24 30.79 17.79
C LYS A 78 10.04 30.08 19.14
N GLN A 79 8.80 29.82 19.52
CA GLN A 79 8.47 29.14 20.78
C GLN A 79 8.78 27.63 20.73
N VAL A 80 8.46 26.94 19.62
CA VAL A 80 8.58 25.48 19.55
C VAL A 80 9.65 24.98 18.57
N GLY A 81 10.37 25.84 17.85
CA GLY A 81 11.26 25.46 16.76
C GLY A 81 12.41 24.53 17.16
N THR A 82 13.08 24.83 18.27
CA THR A 82 14.15 23.95 18.80
C THR A 82 13.60 22.61 19.26
N ILE A 83 12.40 22.61 19.86
CA ILE A 83 11.73 21.38 20.30
C ILE A 83 11.32 20.56 19.09
N ALA A 84 10.71 21.19 18.08
CA ALA A 84 10.28 20.60 16.82
C ALA A 84 11.44 19.92 16.07
N LEU A 85 12.62 20.58 16.01
CA LEU A 85 13.81 19.98 15.42
C LEU A 85 14.32 18.77 16.22
N LYS A 86 14.35 18.86 17.55
CA LYS A 86 14.80 17.74 18.39
C LYS A 86 13.85 16.53 18.29
N ILE A 87 12.53 16.75 18.32
CA ILE A 87 11.54 15.68 18.18
C ILE A 87 11.41 15.16 16.75
N SER A 88 11.83 15.90 15.72
CA SER A 88 11.85 15.39 14.35
C SER A 88 13.10 14.58 14.06
N SER A 89 14.28 15.03 14.51
CA SER A 89 15.55 14.40 14.14
C SER A 89 15.90 13.21 15.04
N ILE A 90 15.79 13.35 16.36
CA ILE A 90 16.28 12.32 17.29
C ILE A 90 15.49 11.00 17.20
N PRO A 91 14.15 10.98 17.35
CA PRO A 91 13.40 9.74 17.26
C PRO A 91 13.39 9.16 15.84
N CYS A 92 13.35 9.99 14.79
CA CYS A 92 13.37 9.50 13.41
C CYS A 92 14.64 8.69 13.09
N PHE A 93 15.81 9.14 13.52
CA PHE A 93 17.05 8.38 13.34
C PHE A 93 17.07 7.08 14.14
N LEU A 94 16.57 7.11 15.38
CA LEU A 94 16.52 5.91 16.24
C LEU A 94 15.51 4.88 15.72
N GLU A 95 14.32 5.31 15.34
CA GLU A 95 13.28 4.48 14.72
C GLU A 95 13.76 3.91 13.38
N GLY A 96 14.39 4.74 12.54
CA GLY A 96 14.97 4.29 11.27
C GLY A 96 16.02 3.19 11.47
N LEU A 97 16.94 3.37 12.42
CA LEU A 97 17.98 2.38 12.72
C LEU A 97 17.38 1.08 13.30
N THR A 98 16.44 1.19 14.23
CA THR A 98 15.81 0.04 14.88
C THR A 98 14.96 -0.78 13.90
N ILE A 99 14.16 -0.13 13.06
CA ILE A 99 13.37 -0.81 12.02
C ILE A 99 14.29 -1.48 11.00
N THR A 100 15.37 -0.81 10.58
CA THR A 100 16.35 -1.40 9.65
C THR A 100 17.02 -2.63 10.25
N ALA A 101 17.48 -2.56 11.50
CA ALA A 101 18.07 -3.70 12.20
C ALA A 101 17.09 -4.86 12.34
N LEU A 102 15.83 -4.57 12.73
CA LEU A 102 14.78 -5.58 12.86
C LEU A 102 14.44 -6.22 11.50
N ALA A 103 14.35 -5.43 10.43
CA ALA A 103 14.10 -5.92 9.08
C ALA A 103 15.20 -6.88 8.62
N VAL A 104 16.47 -6.53 8.83
CA VAL A 104 17.60 -7.42 8.49
C VAL A 104 17.55 -8.71 9.29
N LEU A 105 17.29 -8.63 10.61
CA LEU A 105 17.13 -9.82 11.46
C LEU A 105 15.96 -10.70 10.99
N SER A 106 14.83 -10.09 10.62
CA SER A 106 13.67 -10.79 10.08
C SER A 106 13.99 -11.50 8.76
N ILE A 107 14.79 -10.88 7.88
CA ILE A 107 15.21 -11.49 6.61
C ILE A 107 16.14 -12.68 6.87
N ILE A 108 17.11 -12.55 7.78
CA ILE A 108 18.04 -13.65 8.12
C ILE A 108 17.29 -14.87 8.65
N ILE A 109 16.18 -14.70 9.35
CA ILE A 109 15.35 -15.82 9.85
C ILE A 109 14.39 -16.33 8.76
N THR A 110 13.76 -15.44 8.00
CA THR A 110 12.73 -15.81 7.02
C THR A 110 13.32 -16.46 5.77
N ALA A 111 14.51 -16.03 5.32
CA ALA A 111 15.18 -16.55 4.14
C ALA A 111 15.50 -18.06 4.23
N PRO A 112 16.16 -18.59 5.28
CA PRO A 112 16.42 -20.02 5.39
C PRO A 112 15.12 -20.83 5.57
N LEU A 113 14.14 -20.31 6.31
CA LEU A 113 12.84 -20.98 6.45
C LEU A 113 12.12 -21.10 5.10
N GLY A 114 12.13 -20.03 4.30
CA GLY A 114 11.58 -20.01 2.95
C GLY A 114 12.32 -20.97 2.02
N ALA A 115 13.65 -21.00 2.07
CA ALA A 115 14.47 -21.93 1.29
C ALA A 115 14.16 -23.40 1.64
N ALA A 116 14.04 -23.73 2.94
CA ALA A 116 13.67 -25.06 3.40
C ALA A 116 12.25 -25.47 2.93
N ALA A 117 11.29 -24.55 3.01
CA ALA A 117 9.92 -24.78 2.54
C ALA A 117 9.86 -25.01 1.02
N ILE A 118 10.65 -24.26 0.24
CA ILE A 118 10.79 -24.47 -1.20
C ILE A 118 11.42 -25.83 -1.47
N TYR A 119 12.50 -26.20 -0.80
CA TYR A 119 13.15 -27.50 -0.98
C TYR A 119 12.19 -28.67 -0.73
N ALA A 120 11.37 -28.59 0.33
CA ALA A 120 10.37 -29.60 0.64
C ALA A 120 9.21 -29.66 -0.36
N THR A 121 8.76 -28.51 -0.89
CA THR A 121 7.57 -28.42 -1.76
C THR A 121 7.90 -28.56 -3.25
N ALA A 122 9.13 -28.25 -3.65
CA ALA A 122 9.65 -28.36 -5.01
C ALA A 122 9.44 -29.74 -5.64
N PRO A 123 9.78 -30.88 -5.01
CA PRO A 123 9.60 -32.19 -5.66
C PRO A 123 8.13 -32.48 -5.94
N LYS A 124 7.20 -32.08 -5.07
CA LYS A 124 5.75 -32.30 -5.25
C LYS A 124 5.16 -31.41 -6.35
N LEU A 125 5.58 -30.15 -6.47
CA LEU A 125 5.07 -29.24 -7.50
C LEU A 125 5.68 -29.50 -8.87
N LEU A 126 6.98 -29.80 -8.94
CA LEU A 126 7.69 -30.05 -10.20
C LEU A 126 7.31 -31.41 -10.82
N THR A 127 7.04 -32.45 -10.02
CA THR A 127 6.57 -33.74 -10.56
C THR A 127 5.11 -33.71 -11.02
N LYS A 128 4.26 -32.86 -10.42
CA LYS A 128 2.86 -32.68 -10.85
C LYS A 128 2.76 -32.13 -12.28
N GLY A 129 3.69 -31.27 -12.70
CA GLY A 129 3.80 -30.78 -14.08
C GLY A 129 4.19 -31.86 -15.09
N LYS A 130 5.19 -32.69 -14.79
CA LYS A 130 5.57 -33.84 -15.62
C LYS A 130 4.42 -34.84 -15.76
N ASN A 131 3.76 -35.19 -14.66
CA ASN A 131 2.67 -36.17 -14.67
C ASN A 131 1.43 -35.66 -15.44
N LYS A 132 1.14 -34.34 -15.39
CA LYS A 132 0.06 -33.72 -16.17
C LYS A 132 0.35 -33.70 -17.67
N LYS A 133 1.58 -33.40 -18.11
CA LYS A 133 1.97 -33.47 -19.53
C LYS A 133 1.88 -34.90 -20.10
N ILE A 134 2.36 -35.90 -19.35
CA ILE A 134 2.32 -37.31 -19.77
C ILE A 134 0.87 -37.81 -19.94
N LYS A 135 -0.05 -37.34 -19.08
CA LYS A 135 -1.46 -37.71 -19.15
C LYS A 135 -2.22 -37.04 -20.30
N ILE A 136 -1.81 -35.84 -20.71
CA ILE A 136 -2.38 -35.13 -21.88
C ILE A 136 -1.88 -35.76 -23.17
N GLN A 137 -0.58 -36.08 -23.27
CA GLN A 137 -0.01 -36.76 -24.43
C GLN A 137 -0.68 -38.13 -24.68
N LYS A 138 -0.78 -38.97 -23.63
CA LYS A 138 -1.49 -40.27 -23.72
C LYS A 138 -2.97 -40.16 -24.05
N ARG A 139 -3.60 -39.00 -23.86
CA ARG A 139 -5.00 -38.76 -24.24
C ARG A 139 -5.13 -38.23 -25.67
N PHE A 140 -4.10 -37.57 -26.19
CA PHE A 140 -3.99 -37.17 -27.59
C PHE A 140 -3.71 -38.39 -28.48
N ASP A 141 -2.75 -39.25 -28.11
CA ASP A 141 -2.38 -40.48 -28.84
C ASP A 141 -3.48 -41.57 -28.83
N LYS A 142 -4.59 -41.35 -28.10
CA LYS A 142 -5.74 -42.27 -28.03
C LYS A 142 -6.94 -41.78 -28.84
N VAL A 143 -6.87 -40.55 -29.33
CA VAL A 143 -7.95 -39.86 -30.07
C VAL A 143 -7.58 -39.70 -31.55
N PHE A 144 -6.29 -39.70 -31.87
CA PHE A 144 -5.74 -39.87 -33.21
C PHE A 144 -5.15 -41.27 -33.35
#